data_AF-A0A3A4NF76-F1
#
_entry.id   AF-A0A3A4NF76-F1
#
_cell.length_a   1.000
_cell.length_b   1.000
_cell.length_c   1.000
_cell.angle_alpha   90.00
_cell.angle_beta   90.00
_cell.angle_gamma   90.00
#
_symmetry.space_group_name_H-M   'P 1'
#
loop_
_entity.id
_entity.type
_entity.pdbx_description
1 polymer ?
#
loop_
_entity_poly.entity_id
_entity_poly.type
_entity_poly.pdbx_seq_one_letter_code
_entity_poly.pdbx_strand_id
1 'polypeptide(L)'
;MNWKSGKSRAATAVHFHSTRRRDMICPACHASMVEEDFGRVRVDVCKSGCKSMWFDWAELGKLDEHSEGFGDLLEEALAAPPRSDDTRRGKLNCPKCGIPMYVHRYKRAPEVYVDECASCGGFFLDAGELLLIREYFLNEAEHRSYVKQLVSDVSGYGERLQSLEKQKARTAAIDGFARMFMSPSRKRREARVRARRNRKVIKPLSQDQSLRIAELKEQLKIGLITEEEFADKTAEILTELD
;
A
#
# COMPACT_ATOMS: atom_id res chain seq x y z
N MET A 1 -50.78 -66.66 -18.15
CA MET A 1 -51.37 -65.31 -18.09
C MET A 1 -50.24 -64.30 -18.07
N ASN A 2 -50.38 -63.28 -18.90
CA ASN A 2 -49.40 -62.27 -19.26
C ASN A 2 -49.52 -61.08 -18.29
N TRP A 3 -48.42 -60.58 -17.71
CA TRP A 3 -48.35 -59.17 -17.28
C TRP A 3 -46.90 -58.69 -17.18
N LYS A 4 -46.55 -57.76 -18.08
CA LYS A 4 -45.32 -56.96 -18.10
C LYS A 4 -45.41 -55.82 -17.08
N SER A 5 -44.27 -55.38 -16.55
CA SER A 5 -43.90 -54.03 -16.07
C SER A 5 -43.29 -54.10 -14.66
N GLY A 6 -42.21 -53.43 -14.31
CA GLY A 6 -41.46 -52.38 -14.99
C GLY A 6 -40.06 -52.25 -14.38
N LYS A 7 -39.13 -51.76 -15.19
CA LYS A 7 -37.79 -51.40 -14.74
C LYS A 7 -37.87 -50.06 -14.01
N SER A 8 -37.81 -50.07 -12.69
CA SER A 8 -37.53 -48.87 -11.90
C SER A 8 -36.03 -48.57 -12.05
N ARG A 9 -35.72 -47.55 -12.84
CA ARG A 9 -34.39 -46.92 -12.85
C ARG A 9 -34.14 -46.39 -11.45
N ALA A 10 -33.16 -46.95 -10.75
CA ALA A 10 -32.58 -46.31 -9.59
C ALA A 10 -32.04 -44.95 -10.05
N ALA A 11 -32.68 -43.87 -9.61
CA ALA A 11 -32.09 -42.54 -9.71
C ALA A 11 -30.83 -42.59 -8.84
N THR A 12 -29.67 -42.58 -9.48
CA THR A 12 -28.39 -42.35 -8.81
C THR A 12 -28.52 -41.00 -8.13
N ALA A 13 -28.68 -41.02 -6.80
CA ALA A 13 -28.57 -39.83 -5.99
C ALA A 13 -27.17 -39.28 -6.22
N VAL A 14 -27.09 -38.23 -7.04
CA VAL A 14 -25.89 -37.42 -7.20
C VAL A 14 -25.57 -36.93 -5.80
N HIS A 15 -24.55 -37.53 -5.18
CA HIS A 15 -24.04 -37.06 -3.93
C HIS A 15 -23.48 -35.66 -4.22
N PHE A 16 -24.28 -34.65 -3.90
CA PHE A 16 -23.84 -33.27 -3.83
C PHE A 16 -22.71 -33.26 -2.81
N HIS A 17 -21.48 -33.31 -3.30
CA HIS A 17 -20.31 -33.18 -2.45
C HIS A 17 -20.41 -31.80 -1.83
N SER A 18 -20.76 -31.77 -0.55
CA SER A 18 -20.72 -30.60 0.30
C SER A 18 -19.38 -29.89 0.08
N THR A 19 -19.41 -28.77 -0.64
CA THR A 19 -18.29 -27.85 -0.73
C THR A 19 -18.16 -27.16 0.63
N ARG A 20 -17.61 -27.87 1.62
CA ARG A 20 -16.99 -27.17 2.75
C ARG A 20 -15.77 -26.48 2.16
N ARG A 21 -15.90 -25.21 1.79
CA ARG A 21 -14.74 -24.33 1.68
C ARG A 21 -14.01 -24.49 3.01
N ARG A 22 -12.73 -24.86 2.97
CA ARG A 22 -11.90 -24.79 4.17
C ARG A 22 -11.87 -23.32 4.56
N ASP A 23 -12.38 -23.00 5.72
CA ASP A 23 -12.26 -21.66 6.29
C ASP A 23 -10.77 -21.29 6.32
N MET A 24 -10.42 -20.19 5.66
CA MET A 24 -9.04 -19.74 5.63
C MET A 24 -8.69 -19.17 7.01
N ILE A 25 -7.57 -19.63 7.58
CA ILE A 25 -7.08 -19.17 8.87
C ILE A 25 -5.94 -18.19 8.66
N CYS A 26 -6.04 -17.01 9.26
CA CYS A 26 -5.02 -15.97 9.18
C CYS A 26 -3.69 -16.51 9.71
N PRO A 27 -2.62 -16.52 8.90
CA PRO A 27 -1.34 -17.05 9.34
C PRO A 27 -0.65 -16.19 10.40
N ALA A 28 -1.04 -14.91 10.55
CA ALA A 28 -0.46 -14.00 11.54
C ALA A 28 -1.12 -14.11 12.92
N CYS A 29 -2.46 -14.20 12.99
CA CYS A 29 -3.20 -14.17 14.26
C CYS A 29 -4.16 -15.34 14.49
N HIS A 30 -4.21 -16.30 13.57
CA HIS A 30 -5.05 -17.51 13.62
C HIS A 30 -6.56 -17.27 13.68
N ALA A 31 -7.02 -16.05 13.43
CA ALA A 31 -8.45 -15.76 13.26
C ALA A 31 -8.95 -16.27 11.90
N SER A 32 -10.26 -16.54 11.80
CA SER A 32 -10.89 -16.85 10.52
C SER A 32 -10.85 -15.64 9.59
N MET A 33 -10.52 -15.87 8.32
CA MET A 33 -10.55 -14.87 7.26
C MET A 33 -11.85 -15.02 6.46
N VAL A 34 -12.35 -13.89 5.97
CA VAL A 34 -13.59 -13.82 5.19
C VAL A 34 -13.25 -13.33 3.79
N GLU A 35 -13.71 -14.04 2.77
CA GLU A 35 -13.58 -13.61 1.36
C GLU A 35 -14.48 -12.39 1.11
N GLU A 36 -13.87 -11.26 0.74
CA GLU A 36 -14.54 -10.01 0.43
C GLU A 36 -14.39 -9.66 -1.04
N ASP A 37 -15.41 -9.04 -1.63
CA ASP A 37 -15.40 -8.62 -3.02
C ASP A 37 -14.97 -7.15 -3.13
N PHE A 38 -13.82 -6.92 -3.75
CA PHE A 38 -13.28 -5.59 -4.06
C PHE A 38 -13.57 -5.21 -5.53
N GLY A 39 -14.60 -5.81 -6.14
CA GLY A 39 -15.08 -5.55 -7.48
C GLY A 39 -14.45 -6.47 -8.53
N ARG A 40 -13.16 -6.29 -8.83
CA ARG A 40 -12.46 -7.09 -9.87
C ARG A 40 -11.77 -8.34 -9.32
N VAL A 41 -11.71 -8.46 -8.01
CA VAL A 41 -11.00 -9.52 -7.31
C VAL A 41 -11.66 -9.76 -5.97
N ARG A 42 -11.64 -11.02 -5.53
CA ARG A 42 -12.06 -11.40 -4.20
C ARG A 42 -10.82 -11.66 -3.37
N VAL A 43 -10.78 -11.12 -2.17
CA VAL A 43 -9.59 -11.19 -1.30
C VAL A 43 -10.04 -11.67 0.06
N ASP A 44 -9.29 -12.60 0.66
CA ASP A 44 -9.56 -13.05 2.02
C ASP A 44 -9.04 -11.98 3.01
N VAL A 45 -9.91 -11.50 3.90
CA VAL A 45 -9.61 -10.42 4.86
C VAL A 45 -9.78 -10.91 6.29
N CYS A 46 -8.77 -10.66 7.13
CA CYS A 46 -8.80 -10.98 8.56
C CYS A 46 -9.60 -9.93 9.36
N LYS A 47 -10.91 -9.84 9.11
CA LYS A 47 -11.79 -8.78 9.67
C LYS A 47 -11.85 -8.75 11.20
N SER A 48 -11.85 -9.91 11.86
CA SER A 48 -11.98 -10.03 13.32
C SER A 48 -10.66 -10.01 14.07
N GLY A 49 -9.53 -9.99 13.35
CA GLY A 49 -8.19 -10.09 13.92
C GLY A 49 -7.29 -8.94 13.49
N CYS A 50 -6.13 -9.26 12.93
CA CYS A 50 -5.07 -8.30 12.62
C CYS A 50 -5.30 -7.47 11.36
N LYS A 51 -6.45 -7.57 10.69
CA LYS A 51 -6.80 -6.84 9.45
C LYS A 51 -5.89 -7.11 8.24
N SER A 52 -5.00 -8.09 8.33
CA SER A 52 -4.18 -8.58 7.20
C SER A 52 -5.05 -9.18 6.08
N MET A 53 -4.49 -9.22 4.88
CA MET A 53 -5.16 -9.66 3.66
C MET A 53 -4.38 -10.79 2.99
N TRP A 54 -5.10 -11.76 2.43
CA TRP A 54 -4.54 -12.83 1.61
C TRP A 54 -5.05 -12.72 0.19
N PHE A 55 -4.11 -12.69 -0.75
CA PHE A 55 -4.33 -12.62 -2.18
C PHE A 55 -3.88 -13.93 -2.80
N ASP A 56 -4.74 -14.55 -3.62
CA ASP A 56 -4.33 -15.67 -4.45
C ASP A 56 -3.43 -15.23 -5.60
N TRP A 57 -2.98 -16.24 -6.36
CA TRP A 57 -2.16 -16.03 -7.53
C TRP A 57 -2.79 -14.99 -8.48
N ALA A 58 -2.01 -13.98 -8.81
CA ALA A 58 -2.37 -12.87 -9.69
C ALA A 58 -3.53 -11.96 -9.19
N GLU A 59 -3.92 -12.05 -7.92
CA GLU A 59 -4.96 -11.19 -7.35
C GLU A 59 -4.44 -9.83 -6.89
N LEU A 60 -3.25 -9.79 -6.26
CA LEU A 60 -2.66 -8.53 -5.80
C LEU A 60 -2.46 -7.54 -6.94
N GLY A 61 -2.06 -8.01 -8.13
CA GLY A 61 -1.88 -7.18 -9.32
C GLY A 61 -3.18 -6.62 -9.94
N LYS A 62 -4.34 -6.84 -9.30
CA LYS A 62 -5.64 -6.26 -9.67
C LYS A 62 -6.13 -5.24 -8.64
N LEU A 63 -5.33 -4.98 -7.60
CA LEU A 63 -5.59 -4.01 -6.54
C LEU A 63 -4.35 -3.19 -6.16
N ASP A 64 -3.20 -3.41 -6.80
CA ASP A 64 -1.95 -2.72 -6.48
C ASP A 64 -1.88 -1.30 -7.09
N GLU A 65 -2.87 -0.91 -7.91
CA GLU A 65 -3.00 0.44 -8.46
C GLU A 65 -4.18 1.23 -7.84
N HIS A 66 -4.07 2.56 -7.77
CA HIS A 66 -5.10 3.43 -7.17
C HIS A 66 -6.43 3.44 -7.95
N SER A 67 -6.41 3.15 -9.25
CA SER A 67 -7.63 3.13 -10.08
C SER A 67 -8.44 1.83 -9.96
N GLU A 68 -7.91 0.85 -9.24
CA GLU A 68 -8.49 -0.49 -9.15
C GLU A 68 -9.28 -0.74 -7.85
N GLY A 69 -10.35 -1.52 -7.98
CA GLY A 69 -11.28 -1.78 -6.88
C GLY A 69 -12.11 -0.56 -6.45
N PHE A 70 -13.18 -0.81 -5.71
CA PHE A 70 -14.10 0.22 -5.21
C PHE A 70 -14.94 -0.31 -4.04
N GLY A 71 -15.53 0.61 -3.28
CA GLY A 71 -16.50 0.33 -2.22
C GLY A 71 -15.93 0.48 -0.81
N ASP A 72 -16.84 0.57 0.16
CA ASP A 72 -16.56 0.87 1.57
C ASP A 72 -15.54 -0.10 2.20
N LEU A 73 -15.50 -1.35 1.73
CA LEU A 73 -14.55 -2.36 2.18
C LEU A 73 -13.11 -2.04 1.80
N LEU A 74 -12.90 -1.46 0.62
CA LEU A 74 -11.59 -1.00 0.18
C LEU A 74 -11.15 0.19 1.02
N GLU A 75 -12.04 1.14 1.27
CA GLU A 75 -11.75 2.28 2.13
C GLU A 75 -11.40 1.84 3.56
N GLU A 76 -12.14 0.88 4.14
CA GLU A 76 -11.83 0.29 5.45
C GLU A 76 -10.45 -0.41 5.44
N ALA A 77 -10.16 -1.22 4.42
CA ALA A 77 -8.90 -1.95 4.32
C ALA A 77 -7.68 -1.01 4.18
N LEU A 78 -7.85 0.11 3.46
CA LEU A 78 -6.81 1.12 3.30
C LEU A 78 -6.64 2.01 4.55
N ALA A 79 -7.71 2.26 5.30
CA ALA A 79 -7.67 3.05 6.52
C ALA A 79 -7.06 2.30 7.71
N ALA A 80 -6.87 0.98 7.61
CA ALA A 80 -6.24 0.19 8.66
C ALA A 80 -4.80 0.64 8.89
N PRO A 81 -4.41 1.04 10.12
CA PRO A 81 -3.05 1.49 10.39
C PRO A 81 -2.07 0.34 10.12
N PRO A 82 -0.88 0.65 9.57
CA PRO A 82 0.10 -0.37 9.32
C PRO A 82 0.47 -1.07 10.63
N ARG A 83 0.53 -2.40 10.58
CA ARG A 83 0.94 -3.18 11.75
C ARG A 83 2.34 -2.72 12.15
N SER A 84 2.59 -2.51 13.44
CA SER A 84 3.94 -2.19 13.93
C SER A 84 4.89 -3.30 13.47
N ASP A 85 6.02 -2.91 12.88
CA ASP A 85 7.03 -3.84 12.36
C ASP A 85 7.63 -4.65 13.52
N ASP A 86 6.97 -5.78 13.83
CA ASP A 86 7.42 -6.70 14.87
C ASP A 86 8.48 -7.58 14.22
N THR A 87 9.73 -7.10 14.25
CA THR A 87 10.94 -7.82 13.80
C THR A 87 11.11 -9.20 14.45
N ARG A 88 10.25 -9.56 15.42
CA ARG A 88 10.17 -10.87 16.08
C ARG A 88 9.15 -11.83 15.45
N ARG A 89 8.41 -11.42 14.42
CA ARG A 89 7.52 -12.31 13.66
C ARG A 89 8.34 -13.37 12.95
N GLY A 90 8.17 -14.63 13.37
CA GLY A 90 8.74 -15.79 12.67
C GLY A 90 8.14 -15.94 11.27
N LYS A 91 8.73 -16.84 10.46
CA LYS A 91 8.21 -17.14 9.12
C LYS A 91 6.76 -17.63 9.20
N LEU A 92 5.90 -17.02 8.40
CA LEU A 92 4.52 -17.46 8.27
C LEU A 92 4.41 -18.67 7.36
N ASN A 93 3.45 -19.54 7.66
CA ASN A 93 3.08 -20.64 6.76
C ASN A 93 1.91 -20.20 5.88
N CYS A 94 1.96 -20.57 4.60
CA CYS A 94 0.89 -20.32 3.67
C CYS A 94 -0.41 -20.99 4.16
N PRO A 95 -1.54 -20.27 4.28
CA PRO A 95 -2.80 -20.83 4.77
C PRO A 95 -3.42 -21.87 3.80
N LYS A 96 -2.99 -21.90 2.53
CA LYS A 96 -3.44 -22.87 1.53
C LYS A 96 -2.56 -24.12 1.45
N CYS A 97 -1.24 -23.93 1.47
CA CYS A 97 -0.26 -24.99 1.22
C CYS A 97 0.43 -25.51 2.48
N GLY A 98 0.40 -24.77 3.58
CA GLY A 98 1.09 -25.09 4.83
C GLY A 98 2.62 -24.92 4.79
N ILE A 99 3.20 -24.52 3.66
CA ILE A 99 4.65 -24.30 3.53
C ILE A 99 5.07 -22.92 4.03
N PRO A 100 6.30 -22.75 4.53
CA PRO A 100 6.82 -21.43 4.88
C PRO A 100 6.84 -20.48 3.67
N MET A 101 6.31 -19.28 3.86
CA MET A 101 6.41 -18.19 2.89
C MET A 101 7.76 -17.50 3.01
N TYR A 102 8.17 -16.84 1.93
CA TYR A 102 9.37 -16.04 1.91
C TYR A 102 9.02 -14.56 1.89
N VAL A 103 9.65 -13.81 2.79
CA VAL A 103 9.52 -12.36 2.87
C VAL A 103 10.44 -11.72 1.84
N HIS A 104 9.91 -10.81 1.03
CA HIS A 104 10.72 -10.04 0.09
C HIS A 104 10.11 -8.66 -0.17
N ARG A 105 10.91 -7.76 -0.74
CA ARG A 105 10.42 -6.45 -1.16
C ARG A 105 9.47 -6.58 -2.33
N TYR A 106 8.34 -5.88 -2.27
CA TYR A 106 7.44 -5.83 -3.41
C TYR A 106 8.08 -5.06 -4.57
N LYS A 107 8.06 -5.66 -5.77
CA LYS A 107 8.81 -5.12 -6.94
C LYS A 107 8.45 -3.67 -7.27
N ARG A 108 7.18 -3.31 -7.05
CA ARG A 108 6.63 -1.98 -7.36
C ARG A 108 6.66 -1.01 -6.16
N ALA A 109 6.85 -1.51 -4.94
CA ALA A 109 6.94 -0.74 -3.70
C ALA A 109 8.07 -1.29 -2.81
N PRO A 110 9.34 -0.90 -3.03
CA PRO A 110 10.49 -1.54 -2.43
C PRO A 110 10.63 -1.42 -0.90
N GLU A 111 9.87 -0.53 -0.28
CA GLU A 111 9.82 -0.37 1.18
C GLU A 111 8.76 -1.27 1.84
N VAL A 112 7.90 -1.91 1.03
CA VAL A 112 6.90 -2.85 1.53
C VAL A 112 7.45 -4.27 1.43
N TYR A 113 7.45 -4.99 2.56
CA TYR A 113 7.87 -6.38 2.64
C TYR A 113 6.65 -7.28 2.60
N VAL A 114 6.51 -8.07 1.54
CA VAL A 114 5.39 -9.00 1.38
C VAL A 114 5.84 -10.44 1.65
N ASP A 115 4.94 -11.25 2.18
CA ASP A 115 5.10 -12.69 2.32
C ASP A 115 4.51 -13.41 1.08
N GLU A 116 5.35 -14.07 0.28
CA GLU A 116 4.90 -14.81 -0.91
C GLU A 116 5.07 -16.33 -0.72
N CYS A 117 4.06 -17.09 -1.15
CA CYS A 117 4.12 -18.55 -1.17
C CYS A 117 4.73 -19.05 -2.49
N ALA A 118 5.91 -19.66 -2.43
CA ALA A 118 6.60 -20.21 -3.61
C ALA A 118 5.87 -21.38 -4.30
N SER A 119 4.88 -22.00 -3.65
CA SER A 119 4.12 -23.13 -4.21
C SER A 119 2.88 -22.69 -4.97
N CYS A 120 2.04 -21.84 -4.36
CA CYS A 120 0.79 -21.39 -4.98
C CYS A 120 0.83 -19.96 -5.54
N GLY A 121 1.90 -19.20 -5.31
CA GLY A 121 2.03 -17.81 -5.76
C GLY A 121 1.08 -16.82 -5.07
N GLY A 122 0.55 -17.18 -3.90
CA GLY A 122 -0.30 -16.29 -3.10
C GLY A 122 0.53 -15.34 -2.25
N PHE A 123 -0.02 -14.16 -1.98
CA PHE A 123 0.59 -13.09 -1.19
C PHE A 123 -0.17 -12.88 0.11
N PHE A 124 0.57 -12.66 1.19
CA PHE A 124 0.03 -12.17 2.45
C PHE A 124 0.56 -10.77 2.71
N LEU A 125 -0.36 -9.83 2.91
CA LEU A 125 -0.07 -8.43 3.24
C LEU A 125 -0.58 -8.16 4.65
N ASP A 126 0.26 -7.53 5.46
CA ASP A 126 -0.17 -7.00 6.75
C ASP A 126 -1.09 -5.79 6.58
N ALA A 127 -1.82 -5.46 7.65
CA ALA A 127 -2.64 -4.26 7.68
C ALA A 127 -1.83 -3.04 7.21
N GLY A 128 -2.44 -2.16 6.42
CA GLY A 128 -1.82 -0.94 5.89
C GLY A 128 -0.84 -1.12 4.71
N GLU A 129 -0.32 -2.31 4.45
CA GLU A 129 0.65 -2.51 3.37
C GLU A 129 0.06 -2.31 1.97
N LEU A 130 -1.22 -2.66 1.78
CA LEU A 130 -1.92 -2.42 0.52
C LEU A 130 -1.96 -0.92 0.18
N LEU A 131 -2.18 -0.05 1.17
CA LEU A 131 -2.16 1.40 0.97
C LEU A 131 -0.78 1.86 0.52
N LEU A 132 0.29 1.41 1.19
CA LEU A 132 1.66 1.76 0.84
C LEU A 132 2.00 1.33 -0.60
N ILE A 133 1.59 0.12 -1.00
CA ILE A 133 1.78 -0.36 -2.37
C ILE A 133 1.10 0.57 -3.39
N ARG A 134 -0.12 1.03 -3.10
CA ARG A 134 -0.90 1.89 -4.01
C ARG A 134 -0.39 3.32 -4.06
N GLU A 135 0.09 3.86 -2.95
CA GLU A 135 0.66 5.21 -2.89
C GLU A 135 1.97 5.32 -3.69
N TYR A 136 2.76 4.24 -3.74
CA TYR A 136 3.96 4.14 -4.56
C TYR A 136 3.70 4.29 -6.08
N PHE A 137 2.46 4.10 -6.53
CA PHE A 137 2.08 4.15 -7.94
C PHE A 137 1.70 5.54 -8.45
N LEU A 138 1.65 6.55 -7.56
CA LEU A 138 1.25 7.89 -7.96
C LEU A 138 2.43 8.60 -8.64
N ASN A 139 2.23 9.06 -9.87
CA ASN A 139 3.17 10.03 -10.45
C ASN A 139 3.07 11.38 -9.69
N GLU A 140 4.05 12.28 -9.83
CA GLU A 140 4.08 13.58 -9.13
C GLU A 140 2.75 14.34 -9.15
N ALA A 141 2.03 14.31 -10.27
CA ALA A 141 0.78 15.03 -10.43
C ALA A 141 -0.38 14.32 -9.71
N GLU A 142 -0.42 13.00 -9.76
CA GLU A 142 -1.40 12.16 -9.06
C GLU A 142 -1.16 12.21 -7.54
N HIS A 143 0.09 12.10 -7.10
CA HIS A 143 0.50 12.19 -5.70
C HIS A 143 0.10 13.54 -5.11
N ARG A 144 0.39 14.63 -5.84
CA ARG A 144 -0.06 15.97 -5.45
C ARG A 144 -1.59 16.08 -5.36
N SER A 145 -2.32 15.44 -6.27
CA SER A 145 -3.79 15.52 -6.30
C SER A 145 -4.41 14.73 -5.15
N TYR A 146 -3.88 13.53 -4.88
CA TYR A 146 -4.27 12.67 -3.77
C TYR A 146 -3.99 13.33 -2.41
N VAL A 147 -2.76 13.85 -2.21
CA VAL A 147 -2.41 14.60 -1.00
C VAL A 147 -3.28 15.84 -0.85
N LYS A 148 -3.58 16.56 -1.93
CA LYS A 148 -4.49 17.72 -1.87
C LYS A 148 -5.89 17.32 -1.40
N GLN A 149 -6.40 16.15 -1.82
CA GLN A 149 -7.71 15.65 -1.41
C GLN A 149 -7.72 15.23 0.06
N LEU A 150 -6.71 14.49 0.51
CA LEU A 150 -6.56 14.01 1.88
C LEU A 150 -6.48 15.11 2.94
N VAL A 151 -5.96 16.28 2.57
CA VAL A 151 -5.62 17.37 3.51
C VAL A 151 -6.50 18.59 3.25
N SER A 152 -7.57 18.43 2.46
CA SER A 152 -8.47 19.51 2.01
C SER A 152 -9.31 20.12 3.13
N ASP A 153 -9.53 19.34 4.19
CA ASP A 153 -10.23 19.65 5.42
C ASP A 153 -9.33 20.29 6.50
N VAL A 154 -8.01 20.33 6.27
CA VAL A 154 -7.07 21.01 7.17
C VAL A 154 -6.97 22.50 6.81
N SER A 155 -7.43 23.35 7.73
CA SER A 155 -7.35 24.81 7.60
C SER A 155 -5.91 25.30 7.34
N GLY A 156 -5.74 26.24 6.40
CA GLY A 156 -4.45 26.85 6.07
C GLY A 156 -3.50 26.03 5.19
N TYR A 157 -3.80 24.75 4.90
CA TYR A 157 -2.94 23.89 4.09
C TYR A 157 -2.79 24.37 2.64
N GLY A 158 -3.88 24.86 2.04
CA GLY A 158 -3.90 25.36 0.67
C GLY A 158 -2.98 26.57 0.45
N GLU A 159 -2.90 27.48 1.43
CA GLU A 159 -2.03 28.66 1.37
C GLU A 159 -0.55 28.26 1.45
N ARG A 160 -0.23 27.29 2.31
CA ARG A 160 1.13 26.75 2.46
C ARG A 160 1.59 26.04 1.19
N LEU A 161 0.73 25.26 0.54
CA LEU A 161 1.00 24.66 -0.78
C LEU A 161 1.36 25.70 -1.84
N GLN A 162 0.56 26.77 -1.96
CA GLN A 162 0.82 27.84 -2.94
C GLN A 162 2.17 28.52 -2.69
N SER A 163 2.53 28.75 -1.42
CA SER A 163 3.82 29.33 -1.07
C SER A 163 4.99 28.42 -1.47
N LEU A 164 4.87 27.10 -1.25
CA LEU A 164 5.87 26.10 -1.65
C LEU A 164 6.00 26.01 -3.17
N GLU A 165 4.89 26.02 -3.91
CA GLU A 165 4.91 26.05 -5.38
C GLU A 165 5.58 27.32 -5.91
N LYS A 166 5.28 28.48 -5.33
CA LYS A 166 5.91 29.76 -5.69
C LYS A 166 7.41 29.76 -5.38
N GLN A 167 7.83 29.17 -4.27
CA GLN A 167 9.25 28.99 -3.94
C GLN A 167 9.94 28.04 -4.94
N LYS A 168 9.36 26.87 -5.24
CA LYS A 168 9.88 25.92 -6.25
C LYS A 168 10.04 26.60 -7.61
N ALA A 169 9.04 27.38 -8.04
CA ALA A 169 9.08 28.12 -9.30
C ALA A 169 10.20 29.18 -9.32
N ARG A 170 10.37 29.93 -8.23
CA ARG A 170 11.48 30.90 -8.07
C ARG A 170 12.83 30.21 -8.15
N THR A 171 13.02 29.11 -7.42
CA THR A 171 14.28 28.35 -7.43
C THR A 171 14.56 27.77 -8.81
N ALA A 172 13.54 27.27 -9.52
CA ALA A 172 13.68 26.78 -10.88
C ALA A 172 14.06 27.88 -11.89
N ALA A 173 13.54 29.09 -11.72
CA ALA A 173 13.90 30.25 -12.54
C ALA A 173 15.35 30.69 -12.29
N ILE A 174 15.79 30.71 -11.03
CA ILE A 174 17.20 31.00 -10.66
C ILE A 174 18.13 29.94 -11.25
N ASP A 175 17.79 28.65 -11.13
CA ASP A 175 18.53 27.55 -11.75
C ASP A 175 18.58 27.69 -13.29
N GLY A 176 17.47 28.09 -13.91
CA GLY A 176 17.42 28.37 -15.35
C GLY A 176 18.32 29.53 -15.77
N PHE A 177 18.30 30.62 -15.01
CA PHE A 177 19.16 31.78 -15.24
C PHE A 177 20.64 31.45 -15.04
N ALA A 178 20.99 30.79 -13.93
CA ALA A 178 22.35 30.31 -13.68
C ALA A 178 22.84 29.40 -14.82
N ARG A 179 21.96 28.52 -15.33
CA ARG A 179 22.25 27.66 -16.47
C ARG A 179 22.60 28.43 -17.74
N MET A 180 22.02 29.59 -17.97
CA MET A 180 22.28 30.40 -19.18
C MET A 180 23.77 30.73 -19.32
N PHE A 181 24.42 31.09 -18.21
CA PHE A 181 25.82 31.52 -18.16
C PHE A 181 26.85 30.39 -18.06
N MET A 182 26.41 29.12 -18.01
CA MET A 182 27.34 28.00 -17.93
C MET A 182 27.94 27.59 -19.27
N SER A 183 29.16 27.05 -19.21
CA SER A 183 29.84 26.47 -20.37
C SER A 183 29.10 25.25 -20.94
N PRO A 184 29.26 24.94 -22.23
CA PRO A 184 28.61 23.79 -22.87
C PRO A 184 28.94 22.44 -22.20
N SER A 185 30.17 22.26 -21.72
CA SER A 185 30.61 21.06 -21.00
C SER A 185 29.93 20.93 -19.63
N ARG A 186 29.78 22.04 -18.91
CA ARG A 186 29.09 22.10 -17.60
C ARG A 186 27.59 21.85 -17.74
N LYS A 187 26.94 22.43 -18.76
CA LYS A 187 25.53 22.17 -19.13
C LYS A 187 25.26 20.68 -19.38
N ARG A 188 26.12 20.00 -20.16
CA ARG A 188 25.99 18.55 -20.43
C ARG A 188 26.17 17.70 -19.18
N ARG A 189 27.12 18.06 -18.31
CA ARG A 189 27.37 17.36 -17.04
C ARG A 189 26.16 17.48 -16.11
N GLU A 190 25.60 18.68 -15.96
CA GLU A 190 24.40 18.91 -15.15
C GLU A 190 23.16 18.25 -15.73
N ALA A 191 22.97 18.25 -17.05
CA ALA A 191 21.88 17.51 -17.69
C ALA A 191 21.96 15.99 -17.38
N ARG A 192 23.16 15.40 -17.40
CA ARG A 192 23.37 14.00 -17.01
C ARG A 192 23.09 13.76 -15.52
N VAL A 193 23.52 14.67 -14.63
CA VAL A 193 23.24 14.58 -13.19
C VAL A 193 21.75 14.74 -12.90
N ARG A 194 21.07 15.70 -13.55
CA ARG A 194 19.62 15.93 -13.44
C ARG A 194 18.82 14.77 -14.01
N ALA A 195 19.23 14.19 -15.13
CA ALA A 195 18.61 12.97 -15.67
C ALA A 195 18.76 11.77 -14.73
N ARG A 196 19.88 11.66 -13.98
CA ARG A 196 20.04 10.67 -12.91
C ARG A 196 19.21 11.00 -11.66
N ARG A 197 19.06 12.28 -11.32
CA ARG A 197 18.31 12.76 -10.14
C ARG A 197 16.79 12.69 -10.34
N ASN A 198 16.28 13.03 -11.52
CA ASN A 198 14.88 12.82 -11.94
C ASN A 198 14.53 11.34 -12.17
N ARG A 199 15.53 10.44 -12.13
CA ARG A 199 15.32 8.99 -12.09
C ARG A 199 15.19 8.45 -10.67
N LYS A 200 15.43 9.30 -9.64
CA LYS A 200 15.10 8.95 -8.27
C LYS A 200 13.59 9.10 -8.13
N VAL A 201 12.92 7.96 -8.16
CA VAL A 201 11.61 7.75 -7.54
C VAL A 201 11.61 8.56 -6.24
N ILE A 202 10.62 9.42 -6.04
CA ILE A 202 10.40 10.01 -4.72
C ILE A 202 10.10 8.82 -3.82
N LYS A 203 11.06 8.48 -2.97
CA LYS A 203 10.82 7.51 -1.91
C LYS A 203 9.77 8.15 -1.00
N PRO A 204 8.63 7.50 -0.72
CA PRO A 204 7.78 7.92 0.37
C PRO A 204 8.58 7.93 1.66
N LEU A 205 8.04 8.60 2.69
CA LEU A 205 8.65 8.56 4.01
C LEU A 205 8.67 7.12 4.51
N SER A 206 9.76 6.74 5.16
CA SER A 206 9.78 5.47 5.89
C SER A 206 8.66 5.45 6.95
N GLN A 207 8.28 4.24 7.38
CA GLN A 207 7.25 4.07 8.40
C GLN A 207 7.63 4.79 9.72
N ASP A 208 8.91 4.82 10.06
CA ASP A 208 9.45 5.58 11.22
C ASP A 208 9.25 7.10 11.06
N GLN A 209 9.65 7.64 9.91
CA GLN A 209 9.50 9.07 9.62
C GLN A 209 8.02 9.48 9.66
N SER A 210 7.13 8.63 9.14
CA SER A 210 5.68 8.86 9.14
C SER A 210 5.09 8.86 10.55
N LEU A 211 5.50 7.92 11.42
CA LEU A 211 5.07 7.84 12.82
C LEU A 211 5.53 9.06 13.63
N ARG A 212 6.79 9.48 13.47
CA ARG A 212 7.35 10.63 14.19
C ARG A 212 6.65 11.94 13.81
N ILE A 213 6.31 12.11 12.53
CA ILE A 213 5.53 13.28 12.08
C ILE A 213 4.09 13.25 12.62
N ALA A 214 3.47 12.07 12.69
CA ALA A 214 2.14 11.92 13.29
C ALA A 214 2.15 12.29 14.78
N GLU A 215 3.18 11.89 15.53
CA GLU A 215 3.34 12.25 16.94
C GLU A 215 3.56 13.76 17.14
N LEU A 216 4.37 14.39 16.29
CA LEU A 216 4.54 15.85 16.29
C LEU A 216 3.21 16.58 16.00
N LYS A 217 2.35 16.03 15.14
CA LYS A 217 1.02 16.61 14.87
C LYS A 217 0.13 16.56 16.11
N GLU A 218 0.17 15.47 16.88
CA GLU A 218 -0.59 15.39 18.13
C GLU A 218 -0.05 16.36 19.19
N GLN A 219 1.28 16.52 19.29
CA GLN A 219 1.89 17.53 20.15
C GLN A 219 1.48 18.96 19.77
N LEU A 220 1.39 19.27 18.48
CA LEU A 220 0.91 20.57 18.01
C LEU A 220 -0.57 20.80 18.37
N LYS A 221 -1.43 19.79 18.18
CA LYS A 221 -2.87 19.88 18.52
C LYS A 221 -3.12 20.16 20.00
N ILE A 222 -2.32 19.55 20.88
CA ILE A 222 -2.44 19.74 22.34
C ILE A 222 -1.65 20.95 22.86
N GLY A 223 -1.05 21.74 21.95
CA GLY A 223 -0.31 22.96 22.30
C GLY A 223 1.03 22.74 23.00
N LEU A 224 1.60 21.54 22.89
CA LEU A 224 2.88 21.16 23.48
C LEU A 224 4.09 21.69 22.68
N ILE A 225 3.88 21.96 21.38
CA ILE A 225 4.84 22.59 20.50
C ILE A 225 4.15 23.67 19.66
N THR A 226 4.91 24.68 19.25
CA THR A 226 4.48 25.74 18.35
C THR A 226 4.48 25.28 16.88
N GLU A 227 3.82 26.03 15.99
CA GLU A 227 3.86 25.77 14.54
C GLU A 227 5.27 25.86 13.95
N GLU A 228 6.11 26.73 14.52
CA GLU A 228 7.51 26.91 14.11
C GLU A 228 8.35 25.68 14.52
N GLU A 229 8.21 25.22 15.76
CA GLU A 229 8.87 24.00 16.26
C GLU A 229 8.39 22.74 15.52
N PHE A 230 7.09 22.67 15.15
CA PHE A 230 6.57 21.59 14.32
C PHE A 230 7.23 21.58 12.94
N ALA A 231 7.37 22.75 12.30
CA ALA A 231 8.00 22.86 10.98
C ALA A 231 9.47 22.45 11.01
N ASP A 232 10.23 22.89 12.00
CA ASP A 232 11.65 22.59 12.14
C ASP A 232 11.90 21.09 12.40
N LYS A 233 11.17 20.50 13.36
CA LYS A 233 11.29 19.08 13.69
C LYS A 233 10.84 18.16 12.55
N THR A 234 9.79 18.57 11.81
CA THR A 234 9.34 17.83 10.63
C THR A 234 10.36 17.90 9.50
N ALA A 235 10.99 19.05 9.28
CA ALA A 235 12.04 19.21 8.29
C ALA A 235 13.26 18.34 8.61
N GLU A 236 13.65 18.23 9.88
CA GLU A 236 14.74 17.36 10.33
C GLU A 236 14.45 15.88 9.99
N ILE A 237 13.26 15.37 10.35
CA ILE A 237 12.81 14.00 10.04
C ILE A 237 12.84 13.73 8.53
N LEU A 238 12.35 14.68 7.72
CA LEU A 238 12.28 14.55 6.26
C LEU A 238 13.66 14.55 5.57
N THR A 239 14.71 15.00 6.26
CA THR A 239 16.07 15.05 5.73
C THR A 239 16.94 13.88 6.16
N GLU A 240 16.46 13.03 7.08
CA GLU A 240 17.10 11.77 7.42
C GLU A 240 17.14 10.88 6.16
N LEU A 241 18.35 10.53 5.72
CA LEU A 241 18.56 9.70 4.54
C LEU A 241 18.45 8.22 4.94
N ASP A 242 17.51 7.50 4.31
CA ASP A 242 17.47 6.02 4.29
C ASP A 242 18.51 5.42 3.32
#